data_AF-A0A1C6C6T5-F1
#
_entry.id   AF-A0A1C6C6T5-F1
#
_cell.length_a   1.000
_cell.length_b   1.000
_cell.length_c   1.000
_cell.angle_alpha   90.00
_cell.angle_beta   90.00
_cell.angle_gamma   90.00
#
_symmetry.space_group_name_H-M   'P 1'
#
loop_
_entity.id
_entity.type
_entity.pdbx_description
1 polymer ?
#
loop_
_entity_poly.entity_id
_entity_poly.type
_entity_poly.pdbx_seq_one_letter_code
_entity_poly.pdbx_strand_id
1 'polypeptide(L)'
;MKEKLIAVVLLLILTAILPIAVSKCSERSFAKPTVSTSDTPEKPKDSGEILCALTAGLYKDSYSAETLKAIAILMNTNYKANPDSFKANDFLYEENASGSIKDVYGEIKKAADSAKNKTLRKNSEALFVPYSETSNGTTYKNENYKYIHSVASPWDCYQTDFDANAECVGVSLSGIDYLCKNGCSAEEALLWYLPDFEIADD
;
A
#
# COMPACT_ATOMS: atom_id res chain seq x y z
N MET A 1 -33.07 35.05 -41.39
CA MET A 1 -32.38 33.75 -41.54
C MET A 1 -30.90 33.87 -41.93
N LYS A 2 -30.46 34.92 -42.65
CA LYS A 2 -29.02 35.11 -43.00
C LYS A 2 -28.11 35.37 -41.79
N GLU A 3 -28.57 36.09 -40.77
CA GLU A 3 -27.73 36.43 -39.61
C GLU A 3 -27.46 35.25 -38.66
N LYS A 4 -28.43 34.33 -38.49
CA LYS A 4 -28.22 33.12 -37.67
C LYS A 4 -27.28 32.11 -38.33
N LEU A 5 -27.19 32.12 -39.67
CA LEU A 5 -26.28 31.25 -40.41
C LEU A 5 -24.82 31.68 -40.24
N ILE A 6 -24.57 32.99 -40.16
CA ILE A 6 -23.21 33.55 -39.98
C ILE A 6 -22.65 33.22 -38.59
N ALA A 7 -23.49 33.29 -37.55
CA ALA A 7 -23.08 32.95 -36.19
C ALA A 7 -22.72 31.45 -36.03
N VAL A 8 -23.46 30.56 -36.69
CA VAL A 8 -23.19 29.11 -36.65
C VAL A 8 -21.93 28.75 -37.44
N VAL A 9 -21.69 29.41 -38.57
CA VAL A 9 -20.46 29.20 -39.37
C VAL A 9 -19.21 29.72 -38.63
N LEU A 10 -19.30 30.85 -37.91
CA LEU A 10 -18.20 31.35 -37.09
C LEU A 10 -17.87 30.43 -35.90
N LEU A 11 -18.89 29.85 -35.25
CA LEU A 11 -18.70 28.90 -34.14
C LEU A 11 -17.99 27.61 -34.60
N LEU A 12 -18.31 27.12 -35.80
CA LEU A 12 -17.67 25.92 -36.39
C LEU A 12 -16.20 26.14 -36.78
N ILE A 13 -15.83 27.36 -37.20
CA ILE A 13 -14.43 27.70 -37.52
C ILE A 13 -13.58 27.79 -36.24
N LEU A 14 -14.16 28.22 -35.12
CA LEU A 14 -13.46 28.29 -33.83
C LEU A 14 -13.12 26.93 -33.24
N THR A 15 -13.90 25.87 -33.53
CA THR A 15 -13.58 24.50 -33.09
C THR A 15 -12.50 23.81 -33.94
N ALA A 16 -12.09 24.41 -35.06
CA ALA A 16 -11.09 23.83 -35.97
C ALA A 16 -9.64 24.28 -35.67
N ILE A 17 -9.42 25.13 -34.66
CA ILE A 17 -8.07 25.56 -34.24
C ILE A 17 -7.86 25.15 -32.77
N LEU A 18 -7.94 23.85 -32.52
CA LEU A 18 -7.26 23.24 -31.39
C LEU A 18 -5.96 22.63 -31.94
N PRO A 19 -4.78 23.00 -31.43
CA PRO A 19 -3.58 22.24 -31.74
C PRO A 19 -3.76 20.84 -31.17
N ILE A 20 -3.93 19.86 -32.05
CA ILE A 20 -3.64 18.47 -31.72
C ILE A 20 -2.14 18.47 -31.43
N ALA A 21 -1.78 18.60 -30.15
CA ALA A 21 -0.49 18.18 -29.67
C ALA A 21 -0.42 16.67 -29.86
N VAL A 22 -0.11 16.23 -31.08
CA VAL A 22 0.51 14.93 -31.28
C VAL A 22 1.85 15.06 -30.57
N SER A 23 1.90 14.60 -29.32
CA SER A 23 3.16 14.27 -28.70
C SER A 23 3.86 13.35 -29.69
N LYS A 24 4.92 13.86 -30.31
CA LYS A 24 5.91 12.99 -30.95
C LYS A 24 6.19 11.87 -29.95
N CYS A 25 5.77 10.65 -30.29
CA CYS A 25 6.48 9.47 -29.85
C CYS A 25 7.92 9.71 -30.29
N SER A 26 8.71 10.28 -29.40
CA SER A 26 10.14 10.05 -29.43
C SER A 26 10.24 8.55 -29.24
N GLU A 27 10.62 7.84 -30.30
CA GLU A 27 11.33 6.58 -30.14
C GLU A 27 12.50 6.89 -29.21
N ARG A 28 12.28 6.69 -27.91
CA ARG A 28 13.37 6.51 -26.98
C ARG A 28 13.94 5.18 -27.43
N SER A 29 15.02 5.26 -28.20
CA SER A 29 15.94 4.14 -28.30
C SER A 29 16.11 3.62 -26.88
N PHE A 30 15.61 2.41 -26.64
CA PHE A 30 15.98 1.64 -25.48
C PHE A 30 17.48 1.40 -25.63
N ALA A 31 18.28 2.39 -25.24
CA ALA A 31 19.59 2.13 -24.72
C ALA A 31 19.34 1.28 -23.49
N LYS A 32 19.38 -0.04 -23.74
CA LYS A 32 19.59 -1.09 -22.75
C LYS A 32 20.37 -0.48 -21.59
N PRO A 33 19.85 -0.45 -20.36
CA PRO A 33 20.70 -0.17 -19.22
C PRO A 33 21.80 -1.23 -19.30
N THR A 34 23.02 -0.80 -19.59
CA THR A 34 24.19 -1.60 -19.26
C THR A 34 24.08 -1.80 -17.77
N VAL A 35 23.66 -3.01 -17.37
CA VAL A 35 23.79 -3.47 -15.99
C VAL A 35 25.29 -3.39 -15.70
N SER A 36 25.69 -2.29 -15.06
CA SER A 36 26.95 -2.24 -14.36
C SER A 36 26.68 -3.04 -13.09
N THR A 37 26.93 -4.34 -13.15
CA THR A 37 27.11 -5.14 -11.94
C THR A 37 28.36 -4.61 -11.28
N SER A 38 28.24 -3.57 -10.46
CA SER A 38 29.24 -3.38 -9.43
C SER A 38 29.07 -4.57 -8.50
N ASP A 39 29.94 -5.56 -8.64
CA ASP A 39 30.06 -6.75 -7.80
C ASP A 39 30.55 -6.36 -6.40
N THR A 40 29.83 -5.46 -5.74
CA THR A 40 29.97 -5.23 -4.32
C THR A 40 29.00 -6.21 -3.66
N PRO A 41 29.46 -7.15 -2.84
CA PRO A 41 28.56 -8.02 -2.11
C PRO A 41 27.61 -7.14 -1.29
N GLU A 42 26.31 -7.18 -1.60
CA GLU A 42 25.32 -6.52 -0.76
C GLU A 42 25.47 -7.11 0.65
N LYS A 43 25.71 -6.22 1.62
CA LYS A 43 25.76 -6.61 3.03
C LYS A 43 24.41 -7.27 3.36
N PRO A 44 24.40 -8.40 4.10
CA PRO A 44 23.15 -8.97 4.60
C PRO A 44 22.36 -7.90 5.34
N LYS A 45 21.12 -7.65 4.89
CA LYS A 45 20.23 -6.66 5.51
C LYS A 45 19.81 -7.18 6.88
N ASP A 46 19.81 -6.31 7.89
CA ASP A 46 19.33 -6.70 9.22
C ASP A 46 17.79 -6.76 9.27
N SER A 47 17.24 -7.39 10.31
CA SER A 47 15.78 -7.57 10.43
C SER A 47 15.01 -6.26 10.52
N GLY A 48 15.63 -5.19 11.05
CA GLY A 48 15.03 -3.86 11.10
C GLY A 48 15.01 -3.19 9.73
N GLU A 49 16.08 -3.33 8.94
CA GLU A 49 16.13 -2.87 7.55
C GLU A 49 15.08 -3.59 6.68
N ILE A 50 14.94 -4.91 6.84
CA ILE A 50 13.92 -5.71 6.14
C ILE A 50 12.51 -5.22 6.51
N LEU A 51 12.21 -5.07 7.80
CA LEU A 51 10.90 -4.61 8.24
C LEU A 51 10.57 -3.20 7.74
N CYS A 52 11.55 -2.30 7.80
CA CYS A 52 11.42 -0.94 7.28
C CYS A 52 11.13 -0.96 5.78
N ALA A 53 11.84 -1.79 5.00
CA ALA A 53 11.66 -1.89 3.56
C ALA A 53 10.29 -2.49 3.17
N LEU A 54 9.80 -3.49 3.91
CA LEU A 54 8.46 -4.05 3.71
C LEU A 54 7.37 -3.02 4.03
N THR A 55 7.54 -2.28 5.14
CA THR A 55 6.60 -1.22 5.53
C THR A 55 6.59 -0.10 4.48
N ALA A 56 7.77 0.28 3.96
CA ALA A 56 7.90 1.25 2.88
C ALA A 56 7.28 0.77 1.57
N GLY A 57 7.39 -0.53 1.23
CA GLY A 57 6.79 -1.11 0.04
C GLY A 57 5.26 -1.01 -0.01
N LEU A 58 4.61 -0.89 1.16
CA LEU A 58 3.16 -0.71 1.29
C LEU A 58 2.74 0.74 1.55
N TYR A 59 3.67 1.69 1.61
CA TYR A 59 3.33 3.09 1.87
C TYR A 59 2.50 3.69 0.72
N LYS A 60 1.44 4.40 1.09
CA LYS A 60 0.73 5.32 0.21
C LYS A 60 0.75 6.72 0.78
N ASP A 61 0.73 7.71 -0.12
CA ASP A 61 0.59 9.10 0.25
C ASP A 61 -0.63 9.28 1.16
N SER A 62 -0.44 10.02 2.26
CA SER A 62 -1.40 10.29 3.34
C SER A 62 -1.47 9.28 4.49
N TYR A 63 -0.75 8.15 4.46
CA TYR A 63 -0.76 7.23 5.60
C TYR A 63 -0.27 7.91 6.89
N SER A 64 -1.04 7.74 7.96
CA SER A 64 -0.70 8.29 9.28
C SER A 64 0.43 7.49 9.94
N ALA A 65 1.04 8.05 10.99
CA ALA A 65 2.05 7.33 11.78
C ALA A 65 1.49 6.03 12.40
N GLU A 66 0.25 6.03 12.87
CA GLU A 66 -0.41 4.82 13.38
C GLU A 66 -0.74 3.83 12.25
N THR A 67 -1.08 4.31 11.04
CA THR A 67 -1.22 3.45 9.85
C THR A 67 0.09 2.73 9.55
N LEU A 68 1.20 3.48 9.51
CA LEU A 68 2.54 2.92 9.28
C LEU A 68 2.92 1.90 10.35
N LYS A 69 2.61 2.18 11.61
CA LYS A 69 2.86 1.25 12.73
C LYS A 69 2.03 -0.02 12.60
N ALA A 70 0.76 0.06 12.21
CA ALA A 70 -0.09 -1.11 11.97
C ALA A 70 0.46 -1.97 10.82
N ILE A 71 0.86 -1.34 9.70
CA ILE A 71 1.51 -2.02 8.58
C ILE A 71 2.80 -2.70 9.05
N ALA A 72 3.62 -2.03 9.85
CA ALA A 72 4.85 -2.62 10.37
C ALA A 72 4.58 -3.83 11.28
N ILE A 73 3.58 -3.79 12.17
CA ILE A 73 3.21 -4.95 12.99
C ILE A 73 2.76 -6.13 12.09
N LEU A 74 1.95 -5.84 11.08
CA LEU A 74 1.48 -6.81 10.09
C LEU A 74 2.65 -7.44 9.30
N MET A 75 3.57 -6.62 8.79
CA MET A 75 4.74 -7.10 8.03
C MET A 75 5.71 -7.88 8.91
N ASN A 76 5.95 -7.45 10.15
CA ASN A 76 6.80 -8.19 11.09
C ASN A 76 6.23 -9.58 11.36
N THR A 77 4.91 -9.66 11.55
CA THR A 77 4.19 -10.93 11.76
C THR A 77 4.32 -11.83 10.52
N ASN A 78 3.98 -11.30 9.35
CA ASN A 78 3.95 -12.08 8.12
C ASN A 78 5.34 -12.56 7.70
N TYR A 79 6.36 -11.71 7.82
CA TYR A 79 7.74 -12.08 7.50
C TYR A 79 8.29 -13.16 8.44
N LYS A 80 7.94 -13.10 9.74
CA LYS A 80 8.31 -14.16 10.70
C LYS A 80 7.56 -15.48 10.44
N ALA A 81 6.28 -15.40 10.08
CA ALA A 81 5.46 -16.57 9.82
C ALA A 81 5.85 -17.28 8.50
N ASN A 82 6.14 -16.51 7.45
CA ASN A 82 6.49 -17.05 6.14
C ASN A 82 7.34 -16.04 5.32
N PRO A 83 8.67 -16.01 5.49
CA PRO A 83 9.52 -15.06 4.76
C PRO A 83 9.52 -15.32 3.25
N ASP A 84 9.30 -16.57 2.82
CA ASP A 84 9.31 -16.98 1.40
C ASP A 84 8.09 -16.48 0.62
N SER A 85 7.05 -15.95 1.30
CA SER A 85 5.90 -15.34 0.61
C SER A 85 6.22 -13.99 -0.01
N PHE A 86 7.34 -13.36 0.39
CA PHE A 86 7.74 -12.03 -0.06
C PHE A 86 8.70 -12.10 -1.25
N LYS A 87 8.48 -11.24 -2.23
CA LYS A 87 9.27 -11.11 -3.45
C LYS A 87 10.09 -9.84 -3.40
N ALA A 88 11.14 -9.76 -4.23
CA ALA A 88 12.05 -8.61 -4.25
C ALA A 88 11.35 -7.25 -4.43
N ASN A 89 10.23 -7.20 -5.16
CA ASN A 89 9.46 -5.97 -5.38
C ASN A 89 8.59 -5.55 -4.19
N ASP A 90 8.45 -6.39 -3.16
CA ASP A 90 7.72 -6.04 -1.93
C ASP A 90 8.60 -5.20 -0.98
N PHE A 91 9.90 -5.13 -1.26
CA PHE A 91 10.87 -4.39 -0.45
C PHE A 91 11.24 -3.06 -1.10
N LEU A 92 11.05 -1.96 -0.38
CA LEU A 92 11.50 -0.63 -0.79
C LEU A 92 12.54 -0.09 0.19
N TYR A 93 13.81 -0.40 -0.08
CA TYR A 93 14.94 0.09 0.72
C TYR A 93 15.17 1.60 0.53
N GLU A 94 15.74 2.25 1.55
CA GLU A 94 15.94 3.70 1.63
C GLU A 94 16.75 4.23 0.44
N GLU A 95 17.80 3.52 0.04
CA GLU A 95 18.64 3.86 -1.11
C GLU A 95 17.87 3.90 -2.44
N ASN A 96 16.75 3.18 -2.51
CA ASN A 96 15.88 3.10 -3.69
C ASN A 96 14.65 4.00 -3.57
N ALA A 97 14.41 4.63 -2.41
CA ALA A 97 13.30 5.52 -2.19
C ALA A 97 13.47 6.83 -3.00
N SER A 98 12.38 7.31 -3.58
CA SER A 98 12.35 8.54 -4.38
C SER A 98 10.99 9.24 -4.26
N GLY A 99 10.91 10.53 -4.60
CA GLY A 99 9.65 11.28 -4.46
C GLY A 99 9.19 11.39 -3.01
N SER A 100 7.87 11.41 -2.78
CA SER A 100 7.27 11.63 -1.45
C SER A 100 7.71 10.62 -0.40
N ILE A 101 7.90 9.34 -0.79
CA ILE A 101 8.32 8.33 0.17
C ILE A 101 9.73 8.60 0.73
N LYS A 102 10.62 9.22 -0.04
CA LYS A 102 11.97 9.56 0.45
C LYS A 102 11.90 10.57 1.60
N ASP A 103 10.96 11.52 1.52
CA ASP A 103 10.79 12.56 2.54
C ASP A 103 10.22 12.00 3.85
N VAL A 104 9.40 10.95 3.76
CA VAL A 104 8.78 10.29 4.93
C VAL A 104 9.49 9.01 5.38
N TYR A 105 10.58 8.60 4.73
CA TYR A 105 11.26 7.34 5.02
C TYR A 105 11.72 7.25 6.49
N GLY A 106 12.14 8.38 7.06
CA GLY A 106 12.49 8.47 8.48
C GLY A 106 11.30 8.19 9.43
N GLU A 107 10.07 8.48 9.03
CA GLU A 107 8.86 8.15 9.79
C GLU A 107 8.51 6.67 9.66
N ILE A 108 8.64 6.11 8.45
CA ILE A 108 8.47 4.67 8.20
C ILE A 108 9.46 3.86 9.06
N LYS A 109 10.72 4.30 9.13
CA LYS A 109 11.73 3.69 9.98
C LYS A 109 11.36 3.71 11.46
N LYS A 110 10.86 4.85 11.97
CA LYS A 110 10.36 4.94 13.35
C LYS A 110 9.19 3.99 13.62
N ALA A 111 8.26 3.87 12.67
CA ALA A 111 7.14 2.95 12.78
C ALA A 111 7.62 1.48 12.84
N ALA A 112 8.52 1.10 11.92
CA ALA A 112 9.15 -0.23 11.90
C ALA A 112 9.89 -0.53 13.21
N ASP A 113 10.70 0.42 13.72
CA ASP A 113 11.42 0.28 14.98
C ASP A 113 10.49 0.09 16.18
N SER A 114 9.33 0.74 16.19
CA SER A 114 8.32 0.61 17.26
C SER A 114 7.59 -0.73 17.23
N ALA A 115 7.54 -1.38 16.05
CA ALA A 115 6.79 -2.61 15.79
C ALA A 115 7.68 -3.87 15.76
N LYS A 116 9.02 -3.75 15.74
CA LYS A 116 9.95 -4.88 15.54
C LYS A 116 9.79 -6.05 16.52
N ASN A 117 9.34 -5.76 17.74
CA ASN A 117 9.08 -6.78 18.74
C ASN A 117 7.62 -7.26 18.74
N LYS A 118 6.71 -6.62 18.01
CA LYS A 118 5.27 -6.93 18.05
C LYS A 118 4.88 -7.93 16.97
N THR A 119 4.13 -8.95 17.36
CA THR A 119 3.53 -9.91 16.43
C THR A 119 2.05 -10.12 16.73
N LEU A 120 1.27 -10.36 15.67
CA LEU A 120 -0.12 -10.78 15.74
C LEU A 120 -0.15 -12.29 15.97
N ARG A 121 -0.78 -12.73 17.06
CA ARG A 121 -0.81 -14.12 17.46
C ARG A 121 -2.22 -14.62 17.65
N LYS A 122 -2.45 -15.89 17.34
CA LYS A 122 -3.67 -16.62 17.71
C LYS A 122 -3.24 -17.88 18.45
N ASN A 123 -3.75 -18.08 19.66
CA ASN A 123 -3.32 -19.16 20.55
C ASN A 123 -1.78 -19.19 20.73
N SER A 124 -1.18 -18.01 20.93
CA SER A 124 0.28 -17.82 21.07
C SER A 124 1.15 -18.13 19.85
N GLU A 125 0.56 -18.50 18.70
CA GLU A 125 1.25 -18.72 17.44
C GLU A 125 1.14 -17.48 16.53
N ALA A 126 2.26 -17.01 15.99
CA ALA A 126 2.27 -15.96 14.98
C ALA A 126 1.89 -16.56 13.62
N LEU A 127 0.73 -16.16 13.10
CA LEU A 127 0.19 -16.68 11.84
C LEU A 127 0.28 -15.63 10.74
N PHE A 128 0.51 -16.08 9.50
CA PHE A 128 0.46 -15.18 8.35
C PHE A 128 -0.94 -14.58 8.21
N VAL A 129 -1.03 -13.26 8.15
CA VAL A 129 -2.30 -12.55 8.00
C VAL A 129 -2.41 -12.03 6.56
N PRO A 130 -3.38 -12.54 5.77
CA PRO A 130 -3.63 -11.98 4.45
C PRO A 130 -4.13 -10.54 4.55
N TYR A 131 -3.80 -9.73 3.56
CA TYR A 131 -4.24 -8.34 3.48
C TYR A 131 -4.50 -7.96 2.04
N SER A 132 -5.26 -6.88 1.87
CA SER A 132 -5.54 -6.29 0.56
C SER A 132 -5.55 -4.78 0.70
N GLU A 133 -5.37 -4.10 -0.42
CA GLU A 133 -5.34 -2.64 -0.48
C GLU A 133 -6.65 -2.03 0.03
N THR A 134 -7.77 -2.58 -0.41
CA THR A 134 -9.12 -2.14 -0.05
C THR A 134 -10.06 -3.34 0.04
N SER A 135 -11.24 -3.14 0.64
CA SER A 135 -12.37 -4.06 0.66
C SER A 135 -13.60 -3.38 0.08
N ASN A 136 -14.63 -4.15 -0.26
CA ASN A 136 -15.90 -3.60 -0.74
C ASN A 136 -16.89 -3.26 0.39
N GLY A 137 -16.40 -3.02 1.61
CA GLY A 137 -17.22 -2.76 2.80
C GLY A 137 -17.23 -3.90 3.81
N THR A 138 -16.70 -5.07 3.45
CA THR A 138 -16.55 -6.24 4.32
C THR A 138 -15.34 -7.07 3.88
N THR A 139 -14.75 -7.80 4.82
CA THR A 139 -13.73 -8.82 4.50
C THR A 139 -14.38 -10.19 4.34
N TYR A 140 -13.66 -11.14 3.73
CA TYR A 140 -14.17 -12.46 3.37
C TYR A 140 -13.47 -13.58 4.14
N LYS A 141 -14.22 -14.66 4.38
CA LYS A 141 -13.65 -15.93 4.83
C LYS A 141 -12.93 -16.60 3.66
N ASN A 142 -11.87 -17.34 3.96
CA ASN A 142 -11.13 -18.08 2.96
C ASN A 142 -10.73 -19.46 3.50
N GLU A 143 -10.84 -20.50 2.66
CA GLU A 143 -10.59 -21.88 3.08
C GLU A 143 -9.12 -22.16 3.44
N ASN A 144 -8.18 -21.39 2.87
CA ASN A 144 -6.76 -21.49 3.17
C ASN A 144 -6.38 -20.77 4.47
N TYR A 145 -7.22 -19.84 4.93
CA TYR A 145 -7.00 -19.01 6.11
C TYR A 145 -8.14 -19.16 7.11
N LYS A 146 -8.38 -20.40 7.58
CA LYS A 146 -9.52 -20.74 8.46
C LYS A 146 -9.55 -20.00 9.80
N TYR A 147 -8.43 -19.41 10.19
CA TYR A 147 -8.29 -18.61 11.40
C TYR A 147 -8.70 -17.14 11.23
N ILE A 148 -8.97 -16.70 9.99
CA ILE A 148 -9.43 -15.36 9.64
C ILE A 148 -10.96 -15.34 9.57
N HIS A 149 -11.55 -14.36 10.26
CA HIS A 149 -12.98 -14.11 10.23
C HIS A 149 -13.32 -12.93 9.32
N SER A 150 -14.50 -12.99 8.73
CA SER A 150 -15.09 -11.87 8.00
C SER A 150 -15.53 -10.80 9.00
N VAL A 151 -15.12 -9.56 8.76
CA VAL A 151 -15.48 -8.38 9.57
C VAL A 151 -16.00 -7.25 8.69
N ALA A 152 -16.73 -6.34 9.30
CA ALA A 152 -17.19 -5.13 8.63
C ALA A 152 -16.02 -4.17 8.38
N SER A 153 -16.02 -3.55 7.20
CA SER A 153 -15.06 -2.51 6.79
C SER A 153 -15.76 -1.37 6.04
N PRO A 154 -16.84 -0.79 6.60
CA PRO A 154 -17.71 0.15 5.88
C PRO A 154 -17.01 1.44 5.47
N TRP A 155 -15.88 1.77 6.09
CA TRP A 155 -15.13 3.00 5.81
C TRP A 155 -14.31 2.96 4.52
N ASP A 156 -14.08 1.79 3.92
CA ASP A 156 -13.32 1.69 2.68
C ASP A 156 -13.98 2.48 1.53
N CYS A 157 -15.30 2.69 1.60
CA CYS A 157 -16.03 3.52 0.65
C CYS A 157 -15.64 5.01 0.66
N TYR A 158 -14.90 5.47 1.67
CA TYR A 158 -14.38 6.84 1.72
C TYR A 158 -13.07 7.03 0.96
N GLN A 159 -12.47 5.96 0.45
CA GLN A 159 -11.20 6.02 -0.28
C GLN A 159 -11.41 6.39 -1.74
N THR A 160 -10.43 7.10 -2.32
CA THR A 160 -10.49 7.54 -3.72
C THR A 160 -10.44 6.38 -4.72
N ASP A 161 -9.84 5.27 -4.31
CA ASP A 161 -9.63 4.04 -5.09
C ASP A 161 -10.57 2.91 -4.64
N PHE A 162 -11.71 3.23 -4.03
CA PHE A 162 -12.70 2.24 -3.61
C PHE A 162 -13.17 1.37 -4.80
N ASP A 163 -13.04 0.06 -4.65
CA ASP A 163 -13.56 -0.93 -5.59
C ASP A 163 -14.66 -1.76 -4.93
N ALA A 164 -15.88 -1.60 -5.44
CA ALA A 164 -17.05 -2.34 -4.98
C ALA A 164 -16.96 -3.87 -5.23
N ASN A 165 -16.01 -4.31 -6.05
CA ASN A 165 -15.75 -5.72 -6.34
C ASN A 165 -14.50 -6.25 -5.62
N ALA A 166 -13.85 -5.45 -4.78
CA ALA A 166 -12.65 -5.88 -4.06
C ALA A 166 -12.96 -7.07 -3.13
N GLU A 167 -12.24 -8.17 -3.34
CA GLU A 167 -12.22 -9.31 -2.44
C GLU A 167 -11.05 -9.16 -1.46
N CYS A 168 -11.36 -8.78 -0.22
CA CYS A 168 -10.37 -8.63 0.85
C CYS A 168 -10.47 -9.79 1.85
N VAL A 169 -9.41 -10.58 1.99
CA VAL A 169 -9.29 -11.58 3.07
C VAL A 169 -8.35 -11.02 4.13
N GLY A 170 -8.77 -11.04 5.40
CA GLY A 170 -7.97 -10.54 6.52
C GLY A 170 -8.11 -9.03 6.70
N VAL A 171 -7.04 -8.28 6.39
CA VAL A 171 -6.94 -6.84 6.71
C VAL A 171 -7.08 -5.98 5.45
N SER A 172 -7.90 -4.93 5.52
CA SER A 172 -7.89 -3.85 4.52
C SER A 172 -6.92 -2.74 4.96
N LEU A 173 -5.90 -2.45 4.15
CA LEU A 173 -4.93 -1.39 4.45
C LEU A 173 -5.58 0.01 4.44
N SER A 174 -6.44 0.25 3.47
CA SER A 174 -7.24 1.47 3.38
C SER A 174 -8.16 1.67 4.59
N GLY A 175 -8.72 0.58 5.10
CA GLY A 175 -9.58 0.68 6.26
C GLY A 175 -8.82 0.78 7.58
N ILE A 176 -7.65 0.16 7.71
CA ILE A 176 -6.69 0.46 8.79
C ILE A 176 -6.36 1.96 8.80
N ASP A 177 -6.04 2.53 7.64
CA ASP A 177 -5.70 3.94 7.53
C ASP A 177 -6.85 4.84 7.97
N TYR A 178 -8.08 4.53 7.57
CA TYR A 178 -9.25 5.25 8.04
C TYR A 178 -9.39 5.19 9.56
N LEU A 179 -9.32 4.00 10.17
CA LEU A 179 -9.46 3.84 11.62
C LEU A 179 -8.39 4.63 12.37
N CYS A 180 -7.14 4.53 11.93
CA CYS A 180 -6.01 5.25 12.52
C CYS A 180 -6.19 6.78 12.42
N LYS A 181 -6.60 7.30 11.25
CA LYS A 181 -6.90 8.73 11.06
C LYS A 181 -8.09 9.22 11.90
N ASN A 182 -8.97 8.32 12.32
CA ASN A 182 -10.12 8.62 13.17
C ASN A 182 -9.89 8.26 14.64
N GLY A 183 -8.62 8.12 15.06
CA GLY A 183 -8.22 8.07 16.46
C GLY A 183 -8.03 6.68 17.05
N CYS A 184 -8.17 5.61 16.27
CA CYS A 184 -7.75 4.27 16.72
C CYS A 184 -6.22 4.18 16.74
N SER A 185 -5.66 3.46 17.72
CA SER A 185 -4.25 3.07 17.65
C SER A 185 -4.02 2.02 16.55
N ALA A 186 -2.76 1.83 16.15
CA ALA A 186 -2.35 0.76 15.24
C ALA A 186 -2.86 -0.62 15.70
N GLU A 187 -2.70 -0.91 17.00
CA GLU A 187 -3.13 -2.14 17.63
C GLU A 187 -4.65 -2.32 17.59
N GLU A 188 -5.42 -1.27 17.96
CA GLU A 188 -6.89 -1.31 17.92
C GLU A 188 -7.41 -1.52 16.49
N ALA A 189 -6.81 -0.82 15.52
CA ALA A 189 -7.17 -0.96 14.11
C ALA A 189 -6.92 -2.39 13.61
N LEU A 190 -5.78 -3.00 13.94
CA LEU A 190 -5.50 -4.38 13.56
C LEU A 190 -6.45 -5.38 14.22
N LEU A 191 -6.71 -5.23 15.52
CA LEU A 191 -7.59 -6.13 16.27
C LEU A 191 -9.06 -5.99 15.85
N TRP A 192 -9.46 -4.89 15.23
CA TRP A 192 -10.75 -4.80 14.55
C TRP A 192 -10.88 -5.84 13.43
N TYR A 193 -9.86 -5.97 12.58
CA TYR A 193 -9.84 -6.95 11.49
C TYR A 193 -9.57 -8.38 11.96
N LEU A 194 -8.92 -8.51 13.11
CA LEU A 194 -8.42 -9.77 13.63
C LEU A 194 -8.95 -10.00 15.06
N PRO A 195 -10.28 -10.13 15.24
CA PRO A 195 -10.90 -10.15 16.57
C PRO A 195 -10.50 -11.35 17.44
N ASP A 196 -9.96 -12.41 16.84
CA ASP A 196 -9.46 -13.60 17.55
C ASP A 196 -7.95 -13.56 17.81
N PHE A 197 -7.28 -12.50 17.39
CA PHE A 197 -5.84 -12.36 17.56
C PHE A 197 -5.54 -11.52 18.81
N GLU A 198 -4.31 -11.64 19.27
CA GLU A 198 -3.69 -10.76 20.25
C GLU A 198 -2.42 -10.16 19.64
N ILE A 199 -1.98 -9.01 20.16
CA ILE A 199 -0.67 -8.45 19.86
C ILE A 199 0.23 -8.71 21.05
N ALA A 200 1.33 -9.41 20.83
CA ALA A 200 2.32 -9.71 21.86
C ALA A 200 3.69 -9.18 21.44
N ASP A 201 4.50 -8.80 22.43
CA ASP A 201 5.93 -8.59 22.22
C ASP A 201 6.64 -9.96 22.24
N ASP A 202 7.59 -10.15 21.32
CA ASP A 202 8.45 -11.34 21.19
C ASP A 202 9.57 -11.40 22.24
#